data_AF-A0A1A8NG03-F1
#
_entry.id   AF-A0A1A8NG03-F1
#
_cell.length_a   1.000
_cell.length_b   1.000
_cell.length_c   1.000
_cell.angle_alpha   90.00
_cell.angle_beta   90.00
_cell.angle_gamma   90.00
#
_symmetry.space_group_name_H-M   'P 1'
#
loop_
_entity.id
_entity.type
_entity.pdbx_description
1 polymer ?
#
loop_
_entity_poly.entity_id
_entity_poly.type
_entity_poly.pdbx_seq_one_letter_code
_entity_poly.pdbx_strand_id
1 'polypeptide(L)'
;DHNLELIKEPFLDIHKLVQNGLKSGDERGLLSLAFHPNYKKNGKLYVSYTTNQERWASGPHDHILRVVEYTVSRKNPNQVDTRTVRVLMEVAELHRKHLGGQLLFSPEGLLHIILGDGMITLDDMEEMDGLS
;
A
#
# COMPACT_ATOMS: atom_id res chain seq x y z
N ASP A 1 -27.15 20.81 -0.03
CA ASP A 1 -26.19 21.26 -1.05
C ASP A 1 -24.76 21.15 -0.54
N HIS A 2 -24.07 20.05 -0.85
CA HIS A 2 -22.63 19.95 -0.67
C HIS A 2 -22.00 20.26 -2.02
N ASN A 3 -21.52 21.49 -2.19
CA ASN A 3 -20.65 21.83 -3.30
C ASN A 3 -19.39 20.96 -3.17
N LEU A 4 -19.23 20.00 -4.08
CA LEU A 4 -18.01 19.20 -4.19
C LEU A 4 -16.96 20.06 -4.91
N GLU A 5 -16.32 20.95 -4.18
CA GLU A 5 -15.18 21.72 -4.68
C GLU A 5 -13.91 20.87 -4.59
N LEU A 6 -13.23 20.70 -5.72
CA LEU A 6 -11.98 19.96 -5.77
C LEU A 6 -10.89 20.80 -5.08
N ILE A 7 -10.26 20.24 -4.05
CA ILE A 7 -9.11 20.88 -3.41
C ILE A 7 -7.90 20.69 -4.33
N LYS A 8 -7.15 21.78 -4.56
CA LYS A 8 -5.98 21.78 -5.46
C LYS A 8 -4.87 20.83 -4.97
N GLU A 9 -4.58 20.86 -3.68
CA GLU A 9 -3.56 20.02 -3.07
C GLU A 9 -4.13 18.64 -2.78
N PRO A 10 -3.43 17.55 -3.14
CA PRO A 10 -3.89 16.20 -2.87
C PRO A 10 -3.91 15.93 -1.36
N PHE A 11 -4.89 15.13 -0.92
CA PHE A 11 -4.97 14.69 0.47
C PHE A 11 -3.72 13.89 0.89
N LEU A 12 -3.22 13.04 0.00
CA LEU A 12 -1.99 12.28 0.17
C LEU A 12 -1.19 12.36 -1.13
N ASP A 13 0.06 12.81 -1.06
CA ASP A 13 1.01 12.71 -2.16
C ASP A 13 2.17 11.79 -1.80
N ILE A 14 2.20 10.62 -2.42
CA ILE A 14 3.27 9.63 -2.30
C ILE A 14 3.79 9.18 -3.67
N HIS A 15 3.56 9.96 -4.74
CA HIS A 15 3.89 9.53 -6.11
C HIS A 15 5.38 9.18 -6.31
N LYS A 16 6.28 9.79 -5.52
CA LYS A 16 7.72 9.50 -5.57
C LYS A 16 8.10 8.17 -4.90
N LEU A 17 7.25 7.67 -4.01
CA LEU A 17 7.42 6.39 -3.33
C LEU A 17 6.78 5.26 -4.12
N VAL A 18 5.72 5.56 -4.87
CA VAL A 18 4.96 4.56 -5.61
C VAL A 18 5.62 4.27 -6.95
N GLN A 19 5.93 2.99 -7.19
CA GLN A 19 6.31 2.51 -8.51
C GLN A 19 5.01 2.17 -9.27
N ASN A 20 4.71 2.91 -10.34
CA ASN A 20 3.49 2.71 -11.13
C ASN A 20 3.71 1.80 -12.34
N GLY A 21 2.67 1.09 -12.74
CA GLY A 21 2.62 0.33 -13.98
C GLY A 21 2.63 1.25 -15.20
N LEU A 22 3.34 0.84 -16.26
CA LEU A 22 3.51 1.63 -17.48
C LEU A 22 2.77 1.06 -18.70
N LYS A 23 2.18 -0.13 -18.57
CA LYS A 23 1.55 -0.88 -19.65
C LYS A 23 0.29 -1.58 -19.14
N SER A 24 -0.61 -1.94 -20.04
CA SER A 24 -1.82 -2.69 -19.70
C SER A 24 -1.48 -4.01 -18.99
N GLY A 25 -2.18 -4.28 -17.89
CA GLY A 25 -1.95 -5.45 -17.05
C GLY A 25 -0.73 -5.36 -16.13
N ASP A 26 -0.07 -4.21 -16.03
CA ASP A 26 0.88 -3.92 -14.94
C ASP A 26 0.08 -3.32 -13.78
N GLU A 27 -0.18 -4.10 -12.74
CA GLU A 27 -1.05 -3.73 -11.62
C GLU A 27 -0.35 -2.84 -10.59
N ARG A 28 0.95 -2.56 -10.77
CA ARG A 28 1.72 -1.72 -9.85
C ARG A 28 1.14 -0.31 -9.75
N GLY A 29 1.15 0.23 -8.54
CA GLY A 29 0.75 1.60 -8.24
C GLY A 29 0.24 1.73 -6.82
N LEU A 30 -0.62 2.73 -6.61
CA LEU A 30 -1.48 2.81 -5.44
C LEU A 30 -2.61 1.79 -5.60
N LEU A 31 -2.70 0.81 -4.70
CA LEU A 31 -3.62 -0.32 -4.81
C LEU A 31 -4.91 -0.10 -3.99
N SER A 32 -4.78 0.39 -2.75
CA SER A 32 -5.94 0.60 -1.89
C SER A 32 -5.70 1.63 -0.79
N LEU A 33 -6.81 2.14 -0.25
CA LEU A 33 -6.84 3.06 0.89
C LEU A 33 -8.03 2.70 1.79
N ALA A 34 -7.77 2.62 3.10
CA ALA A 34 -8.82 2.43 4.11
C ALA A 34 -8.65 3.44 5.25
N PHE A 35 -9.73 4.11 5.64
CA PHE A 35 -9.74 4.92 6.85
C PHE A 35 -10.00 4.03 8.07
N HIS A 36 -9.33 4.33 9.19
CA HIS A 36 -9.66 3.68 10.45
C HIS A 36 -11.15 3.92 10.79
N PRO A 37 -11.88 2.97 11.39
CA PRO A 37 -13.29 3.16 11.80
C PRO A 37 -13.54 4.33 12.76
N ASN A 38 -12.47 4.91 13.32
CA ASN A 38 -12.47 6.02 14.27
C ASN A 38 -11.63 7.20 13.74
N TYR A 39 -11.51 7.33 12.41
CA TYR A 39 -10.71 8.35 11.74
C TYR A 39 -10.99 9.76 12.25
N LYS A 40 -12.26 10.08 12.53
CA LYS A 40 -12.66 11.39 13.08
C LYS A 40 -11.95 11.75 14.39
N LYS A 41 -11.53 10.76 15.19
CA LYS A 41 -10.82 10.97 16.46
C LYS A 41 -9.32 10.75 16.34
N ASN A 42 -8.87 9.76 15.57
CA ASN A 42 -7.45 9.36 15.54
C ASN A 42 -6.70 9.79 14.27
N GLY A 43 -7.41 10.19 13.21
CA GLY A 43 -6.81 10.63 11.95
C GLY A 43 -6.07 9.54 11.16
N LYS A 44 -6.25 8.25 11.51
CA LYS A 44 -5.47 7.16 10.92
C LYS A 44 -6.05 6.66 9.61
N LEU A 45 -5.20 6.48 8.62
CA LEU A 45 -5.50 5.87 7.33
C LEU A 45 -4.43 4.83 6.98
N TYR A 46 -4.81 3.89 6.14
CA TYR A 46 -3.98 2.76 5.73
C TYR A 46 -3.94 2.73 4.22
N VAL A 47 -2.76 2.47 3.66
CA VAL A 47 -2.52 2.53 2.23
C VAL A 47 -1.70 1.32 1.81
N SER A 48 -2.09 0.68 0.72
CA SER A 48 -1.30 -0.35 0.05
C SER A 48 -0.81 0.19 -1.29
N TYR A 49 0.48 0.03 -1.56
CA TYR A 49 1.08 0.46 -2.81
C TYR A 49 2.32 -0.35 -3.14
N THR A 50 2.69 -0.41 -4.41
CA THR A 50 3.96 -1.00 -4.84
C THR A 50 5.07 0.05 -4.86
N THR A 51 6.25 -0.32 -4.40
CA THR A 51 7.42 0.56 -4.34
C THR A 51 8.66 -0.14 -4.85
N ASN A 52 9.68 0.63 -5.22
CA ASN A 52 10.95 0.08 -5.68
C ASN A 52 11.63 -0.71 -4.56
N GLN A 53 12.43 -1.68 -4.96
CA GLN A 53 13.28 -2.46 -4.08
C GLN A 53 14.12 -1.52 -3.19
N GLU A 54 13.85 -1.54 -1.89
CA GLU A 54 14.80 -1.05 -0.91
C GLU A 54 15.83 -2.15 -0.64
N ARG A 55 17.08 -1.77 -0.38
CA ARG A 55 18.26 -2.67 -0.25
C ARG A 55 18.14 -3.80 0.79
N TRP A 56 17.11 -3.79 1.64
CA TRP A 56 16.97 -4.70 2.77
C TRP A 56 16.14 -5.96 2.44
N ALA A 57 15.37 -5.96 1.36
CA ALA A 57 14.69 -7.18 0.91
C ALA A 57 15.76 -8.15 0.38
N SER A 58 15.92 -9.26 1.08
CA SER A 58 16.85 -10.34 0.70
C SER A 58 16.16 -11.24 -0.33
N GLY A 59 16.88 -11.65 -1.37
CA GLY A 59 16.36 -12.52 -2.43
C GLY A 59 15.90 -11.80 -3.70
N PRO A 60 15.62 -12.55 -4.78
CA PRO A 60 15.14 -12.00 -6.05
C PRO A 60 13.73 -11.42 -5.89
N HIS A 61 13.49 -10.20 -6.40
CA HIS A 61 12.17 -9.58 -6.51
C HIS A 61 12.20 -8.41 -7.50
N ASP A 62 11.07 -8.14 -8.17
CA ASP A 62 10.91 -6.98 -9.07
C ASP A 62 10.57 -5.72 -8.27
N HIS A 63 9.72 -5.85 -7.24
CA HIS A 63 9.30 -4.75 -6.37
C HIS A 63 8.72 -5.28 -5.04
N ILE A 64 8.26 -4.36 -4.19
CA ILE A 64 7.62 -4.67 -2.90
C ILE A 64 6.20 -4.11 -2.92
N LEU A 65 5.20 -4.90 -2.51
CA LEU A 65 3.90 -4.40 -2.08
C LEU A 65 3.99 -4.02 -0.60
N ARG A 66 3.72 -2.76 -0.27
CA ARG A 66 3.84 -2.22 1.08
C ARG A 66 2.47 -1.80 1.60
N VAL A 67 2.14 -2.21 2.82
CA VAL A 67 0.99 -1.71 3.59
C VAL A 67 1.51 -0.81 4.70
N VAL A 68 1.06 0.45 4.70
CA VAL A 68 1.48 1.45 5.69
C VAL A 68 0.28 2.10 6.37
N GLU A 69 0.50 2.54 7.60
CA GLU A 69 -0.36 3.48 8.31
C GLU A 69 0.22 4.90 8.14
N TYR A 70 -0.66 5.88 7.92
CA TYR A 70 -0.38 7.30 8.05
C TYR A 70 -1.36 7.94 9.03
N THR A 71 -1.05 9.16 9.46
CA THR A 71 -1.95 10.02 10.23
C THR A 71 -2.14 11.37 9.52
N VAL A 72 -3.39 11.85 9.47
CA VAL A 72 -3.72 13.18 8.96
C VAL A 72 -2.98 14.28 9.75
N SER A 73 -2.62 15.37 9.07
CA SER A 73 -1.97 16.51 9.73
C SER A 73 -2.85 17.10 10.82
N ARG A 74 -2.25 17.36 11.99
CA ARG A 74 -2.92 18.07 13.09
C ARG A 74 -3.24 19.53 12.77
N LYS A 75 -2.59 20.09 11.73
CA LYS A 75 -2.73 21.50 11.34
C LYS A 75 -3.64 21.68 10.12
N ASN A 76 -3.80 20.64 9.30
CA ASN A 76 -4.60 20.69 8.07
C ASN A 76 -5.36 19.37 7.88
N PRO A 77 -6.68 19.33 8.12
CA PRO A 77 -7.47 18.10 7.98
C PRO A 77 -7.57 17.60 6.52
N ASN A 78 -7.21 18.42 5.54
CA ASN A 78 -7.21 18.08 4.12
C ASN A 78 -5.84 17.58 3.64
N GLN A 79 -4.90 17.27 4.53
CA GLN A 79 -3.57 16.79 4.15
C GLN A 79 -3.02 15.77 5.15
N VAL A 80 -2.46 14.68 4.64
CA VAL A 80 -1.76 13.66 5.41
C VAL A 80 -0.34 14.12 5.76
N ASP A 81 0.11 13.88 6.99
CA ASP A 81 1.51 14.09 7.36
C ASP A 81 2.34 12.85 6.97
N THR A 82 3.02 12.90 5.83
CA THR A 82 3.80 11.77 5.29
C THR A 82 4.95 11.33 6.19
N ARG A 83 5.36 12.14 7.17
CA ARG A 83 6.38 11.77 8.17
C ARG A 83 5.86 10.81 9.23
N THR A 84 4.54 10.64 9.32
CA THR A 84 3.90 9.71 10.27
C THR A 84 3.82 8.28 9.76
N VAL A 85 4.44 8.00 8.61
CA VAL A 85 4.47 6.67 8.01
C VAL A 85 4.89 5.62 9.03
N ARG A 86 4.10 4.56 9.12
CA ARG A 86 4.44 3.36 9.88
C ARG A 86 4.17 2.16 9.00
N VAL A 87 5.24 1.46 8.61
CA VAL A 87 5.14 0.23 7.81
C VAL A 87 4.52 -0.87 8.67
N LEU A 88 3.53 -1.58 8.12
CA LEU A 88 2.85 -2.69 8.78
C LEU A 88 3.25 -4.03 8.18
N MET A 89 3.40 -4.06 6.86
CA MET A 89 3.65 -5.26 6.09
C MET A 89 4.36 -4.89 4.80
N GLU A 90 5.28 -5.74 4.40
CA GLU A 90 5.98 -5.69 3.13
C GLU A 90 5.98 -7.10 2.54
N VAL A 91 5.56 -7.21 1.29
CA VAL A 91 5.45 -8.46 0.55
C VAL A 91 6.34 -8.34 -0.68
N ALA A 92 7.28 -9.28 -0.83
CA ALA A 92 8.13 -9.35 -2.00
C ALA A 92 7.32 -9.86 -3.20
N GLU A 93 7.42 -9.18 -4.34
CA GLU A 93 6.69 -9.52 -5.56
C GLU A 93 7.69 -9.79 -6.69
N LEU A 94 7.63 -10.99 -7.27
CA LEU A 94 8.40 -11.32 -8.49
C LEU A 94 7.74 -10.76 -9.75
N HIS A 95 6.42 -10.61 -9.71
CA HIS A 95 5.62 -10.28 -10.89
C HIS A 95 4.67 -9.12 -10.63
N ARG A 96 4.11 -8.58 -11.71
CA ARG A 96 3.36 -7.31 -11.73
C ARG A 96 1.85 -7.48 -11.86
N LYS A 97 1.36 -8.68 -11.54
CA LYS A 97 -0.05 -9.10 -11.66
C LYS A 97 -0.40 -9.97 -10.48
N HIS A 98 -1.71 -10.10 -10.25
CA HIS A 98 -2.26 -10.83 -9.12
C HIS A 98 -1.73 -10.28 -7.79
N LEU A 99 -1.54 -8.96 -7.72
CA LEU A 99 -1.01 -8.30 -6.52
C LEU A 99 -2.08 -8.26 -5.42
N GLY A 100 -3.33 -8.04 -5.81
CA GLY A 100 -4.40 -7.72 -4.87
C GLY A 100 -4.14 -6.37 -4.20
N GLY A 101 -3.99 -6.36 -2.87
CA GLY A 101 -3.70 -5.19 -2.07
C GLY A 101 -4.92 -4.48 -1.50
N GLN A 102 -6.13 -5.01 -1.64
CA GLN A 102 -7.33 -4.37 -1.10
C GLN A 102 -7.27 -4.31 0.44
N LEU A 103 -7.57 -3.13 0.99
CA LEU A 103 -7.66 -2.87 2.41
C LEU A 103 -9.10 -2.56 2.81
N LEU A 104 -9.60 -3.18 3.88
CA LEU A 104 -10.87 -2.81 4.50
C LEU A 104 -10.88 -3.12 5.99
N PHE A 105 -11.68 -2.39 6.75
CA PHE A 105 -11.95 -2.71 8.14
C PHE A 105 -13.24 -3.51 8.28
N SER A 106 -13.19 -4.58 9.06
CA SER A 106 -14.39 -5.31 9.46
C SER A 106 -15.20 -4.51 10.50
N PRO A 107 -16.47 -4.86 10.74
CA PRO A 107 -17.28 -4.27 11.81
C PRO A 107 -16.65 -4.39 13.21
N GLU A 108 -15.84 -5.43 13.44
CA GLU A 108 -15.12 -5.68 14.69
C GLU A 108 -13.85 -4.80 14.83
N GLY A 109 -13.50 -4.05 13.78
CA GLY A 109 -12.35 -3.14 13.77
C GLY A 109 -11.03 -3.79 13.39
N LEU A 110 -11.04 -4.98 12.78
CA LEU A 110 -9.85 -5.63 12.25
C LEU A 110 -9.55 -5.12 10.83
N LEU A 111 -8.27 -4.86 10.55
CA LEU A 111 -7.81 -4.54 9.19
C LEU A 111 -7.61 -5.83 8.40
N HIS A 112 -8.41 -6.02 7.35
CA HIS A 112 -8.23 -7.07 6.37
C HIS A 112 -7.33 -6.58 5.23
N ILE A 113 -6.31 -7.38 4.91
CA ILE A 113 -5.39 -7.16 3.80
C ILE A 113 -5.59 -8.34 2.84
N ILE A 114 -6.12 -8.07 1.66
CA ILE A 114 -6.43 -9.10 0.65
C ILE A 114 -5.31 -9.07 -0.39
N LEU A 115 -4.43 -10.06 -0.34
CA LEU A 115 -3.32 -10.23 -1.28
C LEU A 115 -3.71 -11.26 -2.36
N GLY A 116 -3.18 -11.10 -3.56
CA GLY A 116 -3.22 -12.16 -4.56
C GLY A 116 -2.03 -13.10 -4.42
N ASP A 117 -1.91 -14.04 -5.36
CA ASP A 117 -0.81 -15.02 -5.37
C ASP A 117 0.52 -14.45 -5.88
N GLY A 118 0.53 -13.22 -6.42
CA GLY A 118 1.72 -12.60 -7.01
C GLY A 118 2.27 -13.35 -8.22
N MET A 119 1.50 -14.31 -8.76
CA MET A 119 1.95 -15.38 -9.67
C MET A 119 3.14 -16.20 -9.13
N ILE A 120 3.34 -16.24 -7.82
CA ILE A 120 4.41 -16.99 -7.16
C ILE A 120 4.10 -18.48 -7.22
N THR A 121 5.01 -19.23 -7.82
CA THR A 121 4.92 -20.70 -7.88
C THR A 121 5.59 -21.34 -6.66
N LEU A 122 5.40 -22.65 -6.48
CA LEU A 122 6.10 -23.38 -5.42
C LEU A 122 7.62 -23.35 -5.61
N ASP A 123 8.10 -23.48 -6.86
CA ASP A 123 9.53 -23.43 -7.19
C ASP A 123 10.14 -22.08 -6.80
N ASP A 124 9.41 -20.97 -7.04
CA ASP A 124 9.83 -19.63 -6.62
C ASP A 124 9.94 -19.52 -5.09
N MET A 125 9.00 -20.13 -4.35
CA MET A 125 9.04 -20.14 -2.89
C MET A 125 10.24 -20.92 -2.36
N GLU A 126 10.58 -22.06 -2.96
CA GLU A 126 11.75 -22.86 -2.59
C GLU A 126 13.07 -22.10 -2.82
N GLU A 127 13.17 -21.35 -3.93
CA GLU A 127 14.32 -20.46 -4.20
C GLU A 127 14.41 -19.30 -3.19
N MET A 128 13.28 -18.70 -2.81
CA MET A 128 13.24 -17.60 -1.83
C MET A 128 13.64 -18.03 -0.41
N ASP A 129 13.23 -19.24 0.01
CA ASP A 129 13.54 -19.77 1.33
C ASP A 129 14.98 -20.31 1.45
N GLY A 130 15.72 -20.34 0.33
CA GLY A 130 17.10 -20.86 0.29
C GLY A 130 17.17 -22.36 0.59
N LEU A 131 16.12 -23.10 0.25
CA LEU A 131 16.02 -24.55 0.46
C LEU A 131 16.52 -25.38 -0.76
N SER A 132 17.15 -24.73 -1.74
CA SER A 132 17.83 -25.36 -2.88
C SER A 132 19.35 -25.24 -2.84
#